data_AF-A0A968DNM8-F1
#
_entry.id   AF-A0A968DNM8-F1
#
_cell.length_a   1.000
_cell.length_b   1.000
_cell.length_c   1.000
_cell.angle_alpha   90.00
_cell.angle_beta   90.00
_cell.angle_gamma   90.00
#
_symmetry.space_group_name_H-M   'P 1'
#
loop_
_entity.id
_entity.type
_entity.pdbx_description
1 polymer ?
#
loop_
_entity_poly.entity_id
_entity_poly.type
_entity_poly.pdbx_seq_one_letter_code
_entity_poly.pdbx_strand_id
1 'polypeptide(L)'
;SEIVYRKPKNKWLEKARVILAITGKDILEAVKNKSVISTILSALFIVVAYRFIPILSRGSDPPVVFIYSQVETEIVKKLETSDTLTVYTGYETLEAMQRRLADWDVPAIGVSIPGDMGTDLSMDGVVMDGYILNWTSDEDDNELISLVEDEFTELLDRPVRLDNEGHTVYPWPESDGISTWMGLSAVFAVSMIGITLIPHLMLEEKKSRTIDFLMVSPATATDLTIAKALTGAFYALLGGIIVISIYSYTVVQWWLVPFLFLVGISFLIGFGLIMGLMIKDRSQLTLVGFFIFIPLFLPVMLSLMSPLFPDALITVFKLVPTTVLFNLFRIVLSGSGNFSAITVIWYLAYLLAWGVGVLMIVAVLVRRLDRRDSMYGLETRSTGADAHIQNRQISTPGPIITEETGSELAVPFERVKPAPIIAIALKDIREAINNKLFVSILIGTGFIVLSQSAMQNFVISRSRAPVMLIYDRGNSSILQELDQQPDTHVAVVDSLSIVEEAITDMPSKDLGLILPEDFDEIALSQEEIVLEGLYAHWFDLKDIDKVREDFETL
;
A
#
# COMPACT_ATOMS: atom_id res chain seq x y z
N SER A 1 -29.22 63.42 -3.86
CA SER A 1 -28.34 62.62 -4.74
C SER A 1 -27.03 62.34 -4.00
N GLU A 2 -26.98 61.28 -3.23
CA GLU A 2 -25.74 60.79 -2.61
C GLU A 2 -25.58 59.33 -3.02
N ILE A 3 -24.88 59.12 -4.13
CA ILE A 3 -24.43 57.79 -4.54
C ILE A 3 -23.27 57.47 -3.59
N VAL A 4 -23.59 56.76 -2.51
CA VAL A 4 -22.59 56.18 -1.61
C VAL A 4 -21.75 55.21 -2.42
N TYR A 5 -20.56 55.65 -2.84
CA TYR A 5 -19.53 54.81 -3.42
C TYR A 5 -19.08 53.80 -2.35
N ARG A 6 -19.72 52.62 -2.30
CA ARG A 6 -19.17 51.46 -1.60
C ARG A 6 -17.81 51.17 -2.22
N LYS A 7 -16.73 51.33 -1.43
CA LYS A 7 -15.37 50.89 -1.76
C LYS A 7 -15.41 49.54 -2.49
N PRO A 8 -14.60 49.32 -3.53
CA PRO A 8 -14.51 48.02 -4.18
C PRO A 8 -14.11 47.00 -3.12
N LYS A 9 -15.03 46.10 -2.76
CA LYS A 9 -14.71 44.92 -1.95
C LYS A 9 -13.57 44.18 -2.66
N ASN A 10 -12.59 43.69 -1.89
CA ASN A 10 -11.48 42.92 -2.44
C ASN A 10 -12.03 41.75 -3.27
N LYS A 11 -11.94 41.86 -4.61
CA LYS A 11 -12.45 40.85 -5.56
C LYS A 11 -11.94 39.44 -5.26
N TRP A 12 -10.73 39.32 -4.70
CA TRP A 12 -10.16 38.06 -4.26
C TRP A 12 -10.91 37.42 -3.08
N LEU A 13 -11.35 38.21 -2.09
CA LEU A 13 -12.13 37.71 -0.95
C LEU A 13 -13.53 37.25 -1.38
N GLU A 14 -14.13 37.92 -2.37
CA GLU A 14 -15.41 37.48 -2.95
C GLU A 14 -15.26 36.15 -3.67
N LYS A 15 -14.21 35.99 -4.51
CA LYS A 15 -13.90 34.71 -5.16
C LYS A 15 -13.63 33.59 -4.15
N ALA A 16 -12.82 33.84 -3.14
CA ALA A 16 -12.54 32.85 -2.09
C ALA A 16 -13.82 32.40 -1.37
N ARG A 17 -14.73 33.33 -1.06
CA ARG A 17 -16.04 33.00 -0.46
C ARG A 17 -16.90 32.15 -1.37
N VAL A 18 -16.93 32.43 -2.67
CA VAL A 18 -17.68 31.62 -3.64
C VAL A 18 -17.11 30.21 -3.71
N ILE A 19 -15.78 30.07 -3.86
CA ILE A 19 -15.10 28.77 -3.90
C ILE A 19 -15.36 27.96 -2.62
N LEU A 20 -15.25 28.59 -1.45
CA LEU A 20 -15.51 27.93 -0.17
C LEU A 20 -16.98 27.55 0.00
N ALA A 21 -17.92 28.36 -0.49
CA ALA A 21 -19.33 28.03 -0.45
C ALA A 21 -19.66 26.81 -1.32
N ILE A 22 -19.09 26.72 -2.53
CA ILE A 22 -19.23 25.55 -3.41
C ILE A 22 -18.59 24.32 -2.75
N THR A 23 -17.37 24.46 -2.24
CA THR A 23 -16.65 23.36 -1.55
C THR A 23 -17.45 22.85 -0.35
N GLY A 24 -17.94 23.74 0.52
CA GLY A 24 -18.70 23.36 1.70
C GLY A 24 -20.03 22.66 1.36
N LYS A 25 -20.71 23.14 0.31
CA LYS A 25 -21.90 22.47 -0.23
C LYS A 25 -21.57 21.06 -0.71
N ASP A 26 -20.53 20.92 -1.53
CA ASP A 26 -20.13 19.63 -2.09
C ASP A 26 -19.76 18.61 -1.02
N ILE A 27 -19.01 19.04 0.00
CA ILE A 27 -18.65 18.17 1.14
C ILE A 27 -19.93 17.66 1.83
N LEU A 28 -20.92 18.53 2.06
CA LEU A 28 -22.16 18.13 2.72
C LEU A 28 -23.03 17.22 1.85
N GLU A 29 -23.04 17.42 0.53
CA GLU A 29 -23.79 16.57 -0.41
C GLU A 29 -23.11 15.22 -0.62
N ALA A 30 -21.78 15.20 -0.71
CA ALA A 30 -21.00 14.00 -0.92
C ALA A 30 -21.07 13.04 0.28
N VAL A 31 -21.19 13.55 1.52
CA VAL A 31 -21.48 12.71 2.70
C VAL A 31 -22.84 12.02 2.59
N LYS A 32 -23.81 12.59 1.87
CA LYS A 32 -25.13 11.95 1.66
C LYS A 32 -25.15 11.06 0.42
N ASN A 33 -24.13 11.14 -0.43
CA ASN A 33 -24.04 10.37 -1.65
C ASN A 33 -23.53 8.95 -1.35
N LYS A 34 -24.43 7.96 -1.46
CA LYS A 34 -24.13 6.55 -1.24
C LYS A 34 -22.97 6.03 -2.08
N SER A 35 -22.79 6.53 -3.31
CA SER A 35 -21.70 6.11 -4.19
C SER A 35 -20.35 6.63 -3.70
N VAL A 36 -20.32 7.86 -3.18
CA VAL A 36 -19.11 8.45 -2.58
C VAL A 36 -18.72 7.67 -1.33
N ILE A 37 -19.67 7.47 -0.40
CA ILE A 37 -19.44 6.70 0.83
C ILE A 37 -18.95 5.29 0.49
N SER A 38 -19.64 4.62 -0.44
CA SER A 38 -19.26 3.29 -0.92
C SER A 38 -17.84 3.25 -1.45
N THR A 39 -17.41 4.26 -2.21
CA THR A 39 -16.06 4.29 -2.80
C THR A 39 -14.99 4.46 -1.71
N ILE A 40 -15.21 5.38 -0.77
CA ILE A 40 -14.30 5.61 0.37
C ILE A 40 -14.26 4.36 1.25
N LEU A 41 -15.40 3.76 1.56
CA LEU A 41 -15.48 2.57 2.41
C LEU A 41 -14.82 1.35 1.75
N SER A 42 -14.97 1.15 0.43
CA SER A 42 -14.26 0.10 -0.30
C SER A 42 -12.74 0.29 -0.26
N ALA A 43 -12.26 1.53 -0.46
CA ALA A 43 -10.84 1.84 -0.37
C ALA A 43 -10.26 1.58 1.03
N LEU A 44 -11.00 1.98 2.08
CA LEU A 44 -10.60 1.76 3.47
C LEU A 44 -10.74 0.29 3.91
N PHE A 45 -11.71 -0.44 3.36
CA PHE A 45 -11.86 -1.87 3.64
C PHE A 45 -10.61 -2.64 3.20
N ILE A 46 -10.00 -2.26 2.07
CA ILE A 46 -8.76 -2.87 1.59
C ILE A 46 -7.61 -2.64 2.59
N VAL A 47 -7.52 -1.45 3.18
CA VAL A 47 -6.53 -1.15 4.24
C VAL A 47 -6.71 -2.06 5.44
N VAL A 48 -7.96 -2.25 5.87
CA VAL A 48 -8.29 -3.19 6.94
C VAL A 48 -7.96 -4.63 6.53
N ALA A 49 -8.32 -5.04 5.32
CA ALA A 49 -8.03 -6.39 4.82
C ALA A 49 -6.52 -6.68 4.82
N TYR A 50 -5.70 -5.77 4.26
CA TYR A 50 -4.23 -5.92 4.26
C TYR A 50 -3.64 -5.99 5.66
N ARG A 51 -4.22 -5.29 6.63
CA ARG A 51 -3.80 -5.40 8.04
C ARG A 51 -4.04 -6.81 8.61
N PHE A 52 -5.12 -7.48 8.20
CA PHE A 52 -5.49 -8.79 8.74
C PHE A 52 -4.96 -9.98 7.95
N ILE A 53 -4.45 -9.78 6.71
CA ILE A 53 -3.89 -10.89 5.90
C ILE A 53 -2.79 -11.66 6.64
N PRO A 54 -1.74 -11.03 7.21
CA PRO A 54 -0.67 -11.78 7.89
C PRO A 54 -1.17 -12.60 9.09
N ILE A 55 -2.14 -12.05 9.83
CA ILE A 55 -2.76 -12.72 10.98
C ILE A 55 -3.55 -13.95 10.53
N LEU A 56 -4.25 -13.86 9.39
CA LEU A 56 -5.03 -14.97 8.85
C LEU A 56 -4.15 -16.05 8.20
N SER A 57 -2.95 -15.70 7.72
CA SER A 57 -2.01 -16.66 7.14
C SER A 57 -1.17 -17.41 8.18
N ARG A 58 -1.07 -16.93 9.42
CA ARG A 58 -0.25 -17.53 10.50
C ARG A 58 -0.63 -18.98 10.86
N GLY A 59 -1.85 -19.41 10.56
CA GLY A 59 -2.26 -20.81 10.76
C GLY A 59 -2.00 -21.34 12.17
N SER A 60 -1.46 -22.55 12.25
CA SER A 60 -0.99 -23.20 13.50
C SER A 60 0.53 -23.21 13.60
N ASP A 61 1.20 -22.32 12.88
CA ASP A 61 2.65 -22.33 12.79
C ASP A 61 3.26 -21.82 14.11
N PRO A 62 4.32 -22.48 14.61
CA PRO A 62 4.95 -22.08 15.86
C PRO A 62 5.58 -20.68 15.75
N PRO A 63 5.64 -19.92 16.85
CA PRO A 63 6.24 -18.58 16.85
C PRO A 63 7.69 -18.58 16.35
N VAL A 64 8.08 -17.46 15.74
CA VAL A 64 9.36 -17.34 15.05
C VAL A 64 10.39 -16.65 15.93
N VAL A 65 11.59 -17.24 16.00
CA VAL A 65 12.72 -16.74 16.77
C VAL A 65 13.96 -16.65 15.89
N PHE A 66 14.61 -15.49 15.90
CA PHE A 66 15.86 -15.24 15.19
C PHE A 66 17.01 -15.27 16.20
N ILE A 67 18.03 -16.09 15.99
CA ILE A 67 19.13 -16.24 16.94
C ILE A 67 20.43 -15.75 16.34
N TYR A 68 21.03 -14.74 16.97
CA TYR A 68 22.40 -14.34 16.72
C TYR A 68 23.32 -14.93 17.80
N SER A 69 24.36 -15.64 17.39
CA SER A 69 25.38 -16.17 18.30
C SER A 69 26.76 -16.00 17.67
N GLN A 70 27.72 -15.50 18.46
CA GLN A 70 29.11 -15.36 18.00
C GLN A 70 29.86 -16.71 17.95
N VAL A 71 29.34 -17.71 18.66
CA VAL A 71 29.91 -19.06 18.72
C VAL A 71 28.80 -20.06 18.46
N GLU A 72 29.07 -21.07 17.65
CA GLU A 72 28.14 -22.18 17.47
C GLU A 72 28.03 -22.94 18.79
N THR A 73 26.84 -22.94 19.40
CA THR A 73 26.59 -23.61 20.68
C THR A 73 25.68 -24.82 20.48
N GLU A 74 25.83 -25.86 21.31
CA GLU A 74 24.92 -27.01 21.29
C GLU A 74 23.45 -26.62 21.54
N ILE A 75 23.22 -25.50 22.23
CA ILE A 75 21.88 -24.96 22.52
C ILE A 75 21.18 -24.53 21.23
N VAL A 76 21.90 -23.85 20.34
CA VAL A 76 21.36 -23.43 19.04
C VAL A 76 20.89 -24.63 18.23
N LYS A 77 21.69 -25.72 18.20
CA LYS A 77 21.32 -26.97 17.50
C LYS A 77 20.08 -27.64 18.09
N LYS A 78 19.90 -27.58 19.41
CA LYS A 78 18.71 -28.13 20.06
C LYS A 78 17.47 -27.28 19.78
N LEU A 79 17.61 -25.96 19.75
CA LEU A 79 16.54 -25.02 19.43
C LEU A 79 16.05 -25.18 17.99
N GLU A 80 16.96 -25.41 17.04
CA GLU A 80 16.60 -25.71 15.64
C GLU A 80 15.73 -26.97 15.50
N THR A 81 15.80 -27.89 16.46
CA THR A 81 14.98 -29.13 16.47
C THR A 81 13.69 -29.01 17.29
N SER A 82 13.38 -27.83 17.85
CA SER A 82 12.20 -27.65 18.68
C SER A 82 10.92 -27.67 17.84
N ASP A 83 9.89 -28.39 18.31
CA ASP A 83 8.55 -28.36 17.70
C ASP A 83 7.72 -27.16 18.23
N THR A 84 8.21 -26.39 19.21
CA THR A 84 7.48 -25.26 19.84
C THR A 84 7.80 -23.91 19.20
N LEU A 85 8.99 -23.76 18.62
CA LEU A 85 9.51 -22.53 18.02
C LEU A 85 10.05 -22.79 16.62
N THR A 86 9.79 -21.88 15.70
CA THR A 86 10.49 -21.84 14.40
C THR A 86 11.74 -21.00 14.56
N VAL A 87 12.91 -21.63 14.53
CA VAL A 87 14.19 -20.96 14.83
C VAL A 87 15.00 -20.71 13.56
N TYR A 88 15.44 -19.47 13.38
CA TYR A 88 16.33 -19.06 12.30
C TYR A 88 17.68 -18.64 12.87
N THR A 89 18.78 -19.17 12.33
CA THR A 89 20.15 -18.99 12.84
C THR A 89 21.10 -18.57 11.71
N GLY A 90 22.42 -18.55 11.95
CA GLY A 90 23.42 -18.33 10.89
C GLY A 90 23.73 -16.87 10.54
N TYR A 91 23.33 -15.91 11.38
CA TYR A 91 23.61 -14.49 11.14
C TYR A 91 25.06 -14.13 11.48
N GLU A 92 25.81 -13.59 10.51
CA GLU A 92 27.20 -13.13 10.72
C GLU A 92 27.30 -11.94 11.67
N THR A 93 26.26 -11.11 11.72
CA THR A 93 26.23 -9.90 12.55
C THR A 93 24.86 -9.72 13.19
N LEU A 94 24.84 -9.04 14.35
CA LEU A 94 23.60 -8.66 15.02
C LEU A 94 22.71 -7.81 14.10
N GLU A 95 23.30 -6.90 13.31
CA GLU A 95 22.55 -6.07 12.37
C GLU A 95 21.87 -6.91 11.28
N ALA A 96 22.51 -7.97 10.78
CA ALA A 96 21.90 -8.88 9.81
C ALA A 96 20.67 -9.59 10.39
N MET A 97 20.75 -10.06 11.64
CA MET A 97 19.60 -10.63 12.35
C MET A 97 18.49 -9.58 12.54
N GLN A 98 18.82 -8.36 12.95
CA GLN A 98 17.83 -7.29 13.11
C GLN A 98 17.14 -6.91 11.80
N ARG A 99 17.89 -6.84 10.68
CA ARG A 99 17.32 -6.61 9.34
C ARG A 99 16.34 -7.71 8.97
N ARG A 100 16.74 -8.97 9.16
CA ARG A 100 15.87 -10.10 8.87
C ARG A 100 14.61 -10.11 9.75
N LEU A 101 14.76 -9.80 11.03
CA LEU A 101 13.65 -9.65 11.96
C LEU A 101 12.69 -8.53 11.49
N ALA A 102 13.21 -7.37 11.07
CA ALA A 102 12.38 -6.27 10.56
C ALA A 102 11.63 -6.56 9.26
N ASP A 103 12.12 -7.51 8.46
CA ASP A 103 11.47 -7.95 7.23
C ASP A 103 10.32 -8.95 7.49
N TRP A 104 10.14 -9.38 8.74
CA TRP A 104 9.10 -10.32 9.13
C TRP A 104 7.73 -9.63 9.24
N ASP A 105 6.67 -10.34 8.84
CA ASP A 105 5.30 -9.81 8.77
C ASP A 105 4.36 -10.29 9.88
N VAL A 106 4.84 -11.17 10.76
CA VAL A 106 4.16 -11.63 11.97
C VAL A 106 5.00 -11.34 13.22
N PRO A 107 4.41 -11.35 14.43
CA PRO A 107 5.19 -11.17 15.66
C PRO A 107 6.31 -12.21 15.75
N ALA A 108 7.54 -11.74 15.95
CA ALA A 108 8.75 -12.54 16.10
C ALA A 108 9.73 -11.82 17.02
N ILE A 109 10.69 -12.58 17.56
CA ILE A 109 11.69 -12.07 18.50
C ILE A 109 13.09 -12.46 18.04
N GLY A 110 14.03 -11.51 18.16
CA GLY A 110 15.45 -11.78 18.00
C GLY A 110 16.11 -12.05 19.34
N VAL A 111 17.05 -12.98 19.42
CA VAL A 111 17.79 -13.31 20.65
C VAL A 111 19.27 -13.27 20.35
N SER A 112 20.02 -12.49 21.13
CA SER A 112 21.48 -12.49 21.07
C SER A 112 22.06 -13.35 22.19
N ILE A 113 22.73 -14.42 21.81
CA ILE A 113 23.41 -15.35 22.71
C ILE A 113 24.81 -14.80 23.03
N PRO A 114 25.09 -14.43 24.30
CA PRO A 114 26.43 -13.99 24.69
C PRO A 114 27.47 -15.10 24.50
N GLY A 115 28.62 -14.75 23.92
CA GLY A 115 29.69 -15.70 23.57
C GLY A 115 30.41 -16.35 24.76
N ASP A 116 30.23 -15.81 25.98
CA ASP A 116 30.83 -16.27 27.23
C ASP A 116 29.89 -17.13 28.10
N MET A 117 28.75 -17.58 27.54
CA MET A 117 27.76 -18.44 28.22
C MET A 117 28.36 -19.72 28.85
N GLY A 118 29.53 -20.17 28.39
CA GLY A 118 30.24 -21.32 28.95
C GLY A 118 31.09 -21.03 30.19
N THR A 119 31.31 -19.76 30.56
CA THR A 119 32.34 -19.36 31.54
C THR A 119 31.83 -18.61 32.77
N ASP A 120 30.66 -17.97 32.73
CA ASP A 120 30.12 -17.28 33.91
C ASP A 120 29.06 -18.14 34.64
N LEU A 121 29.51 -18.78 35.72
CA LEU A 121 28.77 -19.74 36.54
C LEU A 121 28.11 -19.03 37.74
N SER A 122 27.23 -18.06 37.49
CA SER A 122 26.37 -17.51 38.55
C SER A 122 25.07 -18.30 38.64
N MET A 123 24.57 -18.56 39.85
CA MET A 123 23.29 -19.26 40.11
C MET A 123 22.06 -18.37 39.86
N ASP A 124 22.25 -17.11 39.44
CA ASP A 124 21.22 -16.08 39.37
C ASP A 124 20.44 -16.06 38.04
N GLY A 125 20.70 -17.00 37.14
CA GLY A 125 20.05 -17.11 35.82
C GLY A 125 20.85 -16.47 34.69
N VAL A 126 20.51 -16.80 33.45
CA VAL A 126 21.17 -16.27 32.25
C VAL A 126 20.34 -15.13 31.69
N VAL A 127 20.95 -13.95 31.55
CA VAL A 127 20.32 -12.80 30.89
C VAL A 127 20.80 -12.75 29.44
N MET A 128 19.87 -12.65 28.49
CA MET A 128 20.17 -12.53 27.06
C MET A 128 19.42 -11.32 26.49
N ASP A 129 19.95 -10.71 25.43
CA ASP A 129 19.26 -9.57 24.80
C ASP A 129 18.13 -10.07 23.90
N GLY A 130 16.90 -9.62 24.18
CA GLY A 130 15.70 -9.89 23.40
C GLY A 130 15.31 -8.69 22.53
N TYR A 131 15.31 -8.87 21.23
CA TYR A 131 14.97 -7.85 20.23
C TYR A 131 13.52 -8.01 19.78
N ILE A 132 12.70 -7.00 20.07
CA ILE A 132 11.26 -6.99 19.74
C ILE A 132 10.96 -6.03 18.60
N LEU A 133 9.91 -6.32 17.83
CA LEU A 133 9.50 -5.46 16.72
C LEU A 133 8.77 -4.21 17.23
N ASN A 134 8.97 -3.07 16.56
CA ASN A 134 8.35 -1.82 17.01
C ASN A 134 6.82 -1.76 16.88
N TRP A 135 6.22 -2.75 16.21
CA TRP A 135 4.83 -2.74 15.80
C TRP A 135 4.02 -3.84 16.48
N THR A 136 4.66 -4.75 17.20
CA THR A 136 3.98 -5.76 18.00
C THR A 136 3.31 -5.12 19.23
N SER A 137 2.30 -5.78 19.76
CA SER A 137 1.62 -5.31 20.98
C SER A 137 2.37 -5.81 22.21
N ASP A 138 2.29 -5.07 23.32
CA ASP A 138 2.90 -5.51 24.59
C ASP A 138 2.40 -6.90 25.02
N GLU A 139 1.15 -7.28 24.67
CA GLU A 139 0.60 -8.61 24.96
C GLU A 139 1.30 -9.70 24.14
N ASP A 140 1.41 -9.49 22.82
CA ASP A 140 2.11 -10.42 21.92
C ASP A 140 3.59 -10.54 22.30
N ASP A 141 4.25 -9.43 22.63
CA ASP A 141 5.66 -9.40 23.03
C ASP A 141 5.88 -10.18 24.33
N ASN A 142 5.02 -9.99 25.33
CA ASN A 142 5.14 -10.71 26.60
C ASN A 142 4.85 -12.21 26.44
N GLU A 143 3.90 -12.59 25.58
CA GLU A 143 3.63 -14.00 25.26
C GLU A 143 4.84 -14.65 24.57
N LEU A 144 5.42 -13.97 23.57
CA LEU A 144 6.61 -14.44 22.87
C LEU A 144 7.82 -14.54 23.80
N ILE A 145 8.05 -13.51 24.63
CA ILE A 145 9.15 -13.51 25.60
C ILE A 145 9.00 -14.68 26.57
N SER A 146 7.81 -14.87 27.16
CA SER A 146 7.57 -15.97 28.11
C SER A 146 7.80 -17.33 27.45
N LEU A 147 7.30 -17.53 26.23
CA LEU A 147 7.47 -18.79 25.50
C LEU A 147 8.94 -19.09 25.22
N VAL A 148 9.70 -18.08 24.80
CA VAL A 148 11.14 -18.23 24.51
C VAL A 148 11.92 -18.44 25.81
N GLU A 149 11.64 -17.68 26.87
CA GLU A 149 12.26 -17.88 28.19
C GLU A 149 12.02 -19.30 28.73
N ASP A 150 10.80 -19.83 28.59
CA ASP A 150 10.44 -21.18 29.01
C ASP A 150 11.22 -22.25 28.22
N GLU A 151 11.28 -22.15 26.90
CA GLU A 151 12.00 -23.10 26.04
C GLU A 151 13.51 -23.08 26.33
N PHE A 152 14.11 -21.89 26.43
CA PHE A 152 15.52 -21.76 26.77
C PHE A 152 15.81 -22.28 28.18
N THR A 153 14.89 -22.05 29.14
CA THR A 153 15.01 -22.56 30.51
C THR A 153 15.00 -24.08 30.56
N GLU A 154 14.12 -24.73 29.77
CA GLU A 154 14.06 -26.17 29.64
C GLU A 154 15.36 -26.75 29.04
N LEU A 155 15.91 -26.11 28.01
CA LEU A 155 17.13 -26.57 27.34
C LEU A 155 18.41 -26.36 28.16
N LEU A 156 18.47 -25.30 28.97
CA LEU A 156 19.62 -24.92 29.79
C LEU A 156 19.58 -25.47 31.21
N ASP A 157 18.43 -26.01 31.66
CA ASP A 157 18.15 -26.41 33.04
C ASP A 157 18.45 -25.27 34.05
N ARG A 158 18.23 -24.02 33.62
CA ARG A 158 18.51 -22.78 34.36
C ARG A 158 17.55 -21.68 33.93
N PRO A 159 17.12 -20.79 34.83
CA PRO A 159 16.22 -19.70 34.47
C PRO A 159 16.90 -18.76 33.47
N VAL A 160 16.23 -18.52 32.35
CA VAL A 160 16.63 -17.53 31.34
C VAL A 160 15.71 -16.32 31.42
N ARG A 161 16.29 -15.13 31.29
CA ARG A 161 15.56 -13.87 31.18
C ARG A 161 16.00 -13.08 29.97
N LEU A 162 15.04 -12.61 29.18
CA LEU A 162 15.29 -11.74 28.04
C LEU A 162 15.24 -10.28 28.49
N ASP A 163 16.34 -9.54 28.26
CA ASP A 163 16.38 -8.09 28.40
C ASP A 163 15.97 -7.43 27.08
N ASN A 164 14.81 -6.80 27.09
CA ASN A 164 14.25 -6.07 25.95
C ASN A 164 14.37 -4.55 26.07
N GLU A 165 14.96 -4.03 27.15
CA GLU A 165 15.04 -2.58 27.37
C GLU A 165 15.94 -1.91 26.33
N GLY A 166 15.33 -1.17 25.40
CA GLY A 166 16.04 -0.47 24.33
C GLY A 166 16.36 -1.31 23.09
N HIS A 167 15.93 -2.56 23.05
CA HIS A 167 16.15 -3.51 21.94
C HIS A 167 14.98 -3.55 20.95
N THR A 168 14.34 -2.40 20.69
CA THR A 168 13.26 -2.31 19.70
C THR A 168 13.81 -2.19 18.28
N VAL A 169 13.40 -3.11 17.41
CA VAL A 169 13.79 -3.15 16.01
C VAL A 169 12.74 -2.44 15.15
N TYR A 170 13.21 -1.50 14.35
CA TYR A 170 12.39 -0.71 13.43
C TYR A 170 12.61 -1.15 11.98
N PRO A 171 11.56 -1.14 11.14
CA PRO A 171 11.69 -1.38 9.71
C PRO A 171 12.71 -0.44 9.05
N TRP A 172 13.42 -0.96 8.05
CA TRP A 172 14.15 -0.14 7.10
C TRP A 172 13.22 0.33 5.97
N PRO A 173 13.55 1.41 5.24
CA PRO A 173 12.76 1.85 4.08
C PRO A 173 12.66 0.78 2.98
N GLU A 174 13.64 -0.11 2.91
CA GLU A 174 13.72 -1.24 2.00
C GLU A 174 13.20 -2.54 2.61
N SER A 175 12.89 -2.58 3.92
CA SER A 175 12.47 -3.79 4.63
C SER A 175 11.16 -4.35 4.14
N ASP A 176 11.18 -5.62 3.76
CA ASP A 176 9.97 -6.34 3.38
C ASP A 176 9.04 -6.59 4.58
N GLY A 177 7.98 -7.36 4.39
CA GLY A 177 7.04 -7.67 5.46
C GLY A 177 5.96 -6.61 5.72
N ILE A 178 5.70 -6.28 6.99
CA ILE A 178 4.50 -5.50 7.37
C ILE A 178 4.52 -4.07 6.78
N SER A 179 5.70 -3.45 6.69
CA SER A 179 5.86 -2.10 6.15
C SER A 179 5.40 -2.02 4.69
N THR A 180 5.66 -3.08 3.92
CA THR A 180 5.28 -3.25 2.52
C THR A 180 3.76 -3.39 2.39
N TRP A 181 3.13 -4.26 3.17
CA TRP A 181 1.67 -4.43 3.14
C TRP A 181 0.92 -3.16 3.52
N MET A 182 1.40 -2.46 4.55
CA MET A 182 0.83 -1.20 5.01
C MET A 182 1.01 -0.07 4.00
N GLY A 183 2.21 0.06 3.43
CA GLY A 183 2.48 1.05 2.40
C GLY A 183 1.64 0.82 1.15
N LEU A 184 1.47 -0.45 0.75
CA LEU A 184 0.70 -0.80 -0.43
C LEU A 184 -0.78 -0.44 -0.25
N SER A 185 -1.36 -0.83 0.88
CA SER A 185 -2.76 -0.57 1.19
C SER A 185 -3.04 0.93 1.30
N ALA A 186 -2.11 1.70 1.90
CA ALA A 186 -2.21 3.14 2.03
C ALA A 186 -2.17 3.84 0.66
N VAL A 187 -1.18 3.52 -0.17
CA VAL A 187 -1.06 4.07 -1.52
C VAL A 187 -2.25 3.67 -2.38
N PHE A 188 -2.71 2.43 -2.27
CA PHE A 188 -3.92 1.96 -2.95
C PHE A 188 -5.13 2.83 -2.55
N ALA A 189 -5.39 2.97 -1.25
CA ALA A 189 -6.56 3.67 -0.74
C ALA A 189 -6.56 5.16 -1.15
N VAL A 190 -5.44 5.85 -0.96
CA VAL A 190 -5.31 7.27 -1.30
C VAL A 190 -5.41 7.47 -2.82
N SER A 191 -4.79 6.59 -3.62
CA SER A 191 -4.87 6.64 -5.08
C SER A 191 -6.29 6.40 -5.56
N MET A 192 -6.98 5.43 -4.99
CA MET A 192 -8.35 5.10 -5.37
C MET A 192 -9.31 6.24 -5.03
N ILE A 193 -9.19 6.83 -3.83
CA ILE A 193 -9.97 8.00 -3.43
C ILE A 193 -9.67 9.18 -4.37
N GLY A 194 -8.40 9.53 -4.59
CA GLY A 194 -8.02 10.67 -5.43
C GLY A 194 -8.47 10.53 -6.89
N ILE A 195 -8.29 9.35 -7.48
CA ILE A 195 -8.56 9.10 -8.90
C ILE A 195 -10.06 8.97 -9.18
N THR A 196 -10.83 8.32 -8.32
CA THR A 196 -12.24 8.02 -8.63
C THR A 196 -13.25 8.98 -8.02
N LEU A 197 -12.98 9.53 -6.83
CA LEU A 197 -13.95 10.35 -6.12
C LEU A 197 -14.18 11.68 -6.84
N ILE A 198 -13.10 12.36 -7.23
CA ILE A 198 -13.16 13.69 -7.83
C ILE A 198 -13.93 13.68 -9.16
N PRO A 199 -13.63 12.77 -10.12
CA PRO A 199 -14.44 12.68 -11.32
C PRO A 199 -15.91 12.36 -11.05
N HIS A 200 -16.22 11.56 -10.01
CA HIS A 200 -17.60 11.23 -9.66
C HIS A 200 -18.38 12.51 -9.28
N LEU A 201 -17.77 13.34 -8.43
CA LEU A 201 -18.33 14.64 -8.04
C LEU A 201 -18.51 15.58 -9.24
N MET A 202 -17.54 15.61 -10.17
CA MET A 202 -17.66 16.41 -11.40
C MET A 202 -18.74 15.90 -12.35
N LEU A 203 -18.88 14.59 -12.46
CA LEU A 203 -19.87 13.96 -13.34
C LEU A 203 -21.30 14.18 -12.83
N GLU A 204 -21.49 14.17 -11.52
CA GLU A 204 -22.78 14.48 -10.89
C GLU A 204 -23.24 15.92 -11.20
N GLU A 205 -22.32 16.88 -11.18
CA GLU A 205 -22.61 18.25 -11.59
C GLU A 205 -22.96 18.39 -13.07
N LYS A 206 -22.22 17.69 -13.94
CA LYS A 206 -22.51 17.64 -15.38
C LYS A 206 -23.91 17.08 -15.64
N LYS A 207 -24.33 16.03 -14.92
CA LYS A 207 -25.64 15.40 -15.10
C LYS A 207 -26.79 16.20 -14.49
N SER A 208 -26.56 16.89 -13.38
CA SER A 208 -27.58 17.72 -12.71
C SER A 208 -27.87 19.05 -13.43
N ARG A 209 -27.21 19.34 -14.58
CA ARG A 209 -27.26 20.64 -15.28
C ARG A 209 -26.94 21.84 -14.39
N THR A 210 -26.24 21.61 -13.29
CA THR A 210 -25.77 22.70 -12.43
C THR A 210 -24.79 23.60 -13.20
N ILE A 211 -24.06 23.06 -14.18
CA ILE A 211 -23.21 23.83 -15.11
C ILE A 211 -24.04 24.82 -15.95
N ASP A 212 -25.22 24.43 -16.43
CA ASP A 212 -26.10 25.33 -17.20
C ASP A 212 -26.71 26.42 -16.30
N PHE A 213 -26.97 26.10 -15.02
CA PHE A 213 -27.40 27.09 -14.03
C PHE A 213 -26.26 28.04 -13.61
N LEU A 214 -25.01 27.56 -13.60
CA LEU A 214 -23.83 28.38 -13.35
C LEU A 214 -23.56 29.39 -14.48
N MET A 215 -24.03 29.14 -15.72
CA MET A 215 -23.98 30.14 -16.81
C MET A 215 -24.84 31.39 -16.55
N VAL A 216 -25.74 31.34 -15.56
CA VAL A 216 -26.55 32.49 -15.09
C VAL A 216 -25.94 33.13 -13.83
N SER A 217 -24.92 32.50 -13.24
CA SER A 217 -24.23 32.94 -12.04
C SER A 217 -22.85 33.55 -12.37
N PRO A 218 -22.28 34.41 -11.51
CA PRO A 218 -20.96 35.02 -11.75
C PRO A 218 -19.75 34.08 -11.55
N ALA A 219 -19.94 32.76 -11.37
CA ALA A 219 -18.85 31.81 -11.11
C ALA A 219 -18.18 31.31 -12.40
N THR A 220 -16.84 31.33 -12.45
CA THR A 220 -16.09 30.85 -13.62
C THR A 220 -15.81 29.35 -13.55
N ALA A 221 -15.53 28.71 -14.70
CA ALA A 221 -15.12 27.30 -14.75
C ALA A 221 -13.85 27.02 -13.90
N THR A 222 -13.00 28.03 -13.71
CA THR A 222 -11.82 27.94 -12.84
C THR A 222 -12.22 27.90 -11.37
N ASP A 223 -13.19 28.72 -10.94
CA ASP A 223 -13.68 28.73 -9.55
C ASP A 223 -14.33 27.39 -9.20
N LEU A 224 -15.09 26.80 -10.14
CA LEU A 224 -15.68 25.46 -9.98
C LEU A 224 -14.61 24.37 -9.86
N THR A 225 -13.61 24.39 -10.74
CA THR A 225 -12.53 23.38 -10.72
C THR A 225 -11.71 23.45 -9.44
N ILE A 226 -11.40 24.67 -8.95
CA ILE A 226 -10.70 24.85 -7.67
C ILE A 226 -11.54 24.33 -6.51
N ALA A 227 -12.86 24.60 -6.50
CA ALA A 227 -13.74 24.06 -5.48
C ALA A 227 -13.74 22.51 -5.47
N LYS A 228 -13.78 21.88 -6.65
CA LYS A 228 -13.68 20.41 -6.77
C LYS A 228 -12.33 19.86 -6.33
N ALA A 229 -11.25 20.55 -6.66
CA ALA A 229 -9.91 20.19 -6.20
C ALA A 229 -9.86 20.20 -4.66
N LEU A 230 -10.46 21.22 -4.02
CA LEU A 230 -10.48 21.37 -2.57
C LEU A 230 -11.37 20.34 -1.88
N THR A 231 -12.54 20.04 -2.45
CA THR A 231 -13.41 18.94 -1.98
C THR A 231 -12.69 17.59 -2.09
N GLY A 232 -12.02 17.33 -3.21
CA GLY A 232 -11.20 16.14 -3.40
C GLY A 232 -10.07 16.02 -2.38
N ALA A 233 -9.36 17.12 -2.13
CA ALA A 233 -8.31 17.20 -1.11
C ALA A 233 -8.86 16.89 0.29
N PHE A 234 -10.02 17.43 0.64
CA PHE A 234 -10.65 17.17 1.93
C PHE A 234 -10.89 15.68 2.15
N TYR A 235 -11.46 14.97 1.17
CA TYR A 235 -11.74 13.54 1.31
C TYR A 235 -10.49 12.66 1.23
N ALA A 236 -9.52 13.01 0.39
CA ALA A 236 -8.26 12.30 0.34
C ALA A 236 -7.47 12.45 1.65
N LEU A 237 -7.49 13.65 2.26
CA LEU A 237 -6.92 13.89 3.58
C LEU A 237 -7.67 13.13 4.66
N LEU A 238 -9.00 13.12 4.63
CA LEU A 238 -9.81 12.34 5.58
C LEU A 238 -9.50 10.84 5.48
N GLY A 239 -9.44 10.30 4.26
CA GLY A 239 -9.04 8.91 4.00
C GLY A 239 -7.62 8.63 4.52
N GLY A 240 -6.68 9.53 4.24
CA GLY A 240 -5.30 9.43 4.73
C GLY A 240 -5.20 9.45 6.25
N ILE A 241 -5.96 10.32 6.93
CA ILE A 241 -6.06 10.36 8.39
C ILE A 241 -6.59 9.03 8.92
N ILE A 242 -7.62 8.46 8.30
CA ILE A 242 -8.15 7.16 8.73
C ILE A 242 -7.10 6.06 8.54
N VAL A 243 -6.38 6.04 7.42
CA VAL A 243 -5.29 5.09 7.17
C VAL A 243 -4.20 5.19 8.23
N ILE A 244 -3.71 6.40 8.52
CA ILE A 244 -2.72 6.59 9.60
C ILE A 244 -3.30 6.26 10.97
N SER A 245 -4.57 6.51 11.22
CA SER A 245 -5.19 6.14 12.50
C SER A 245 -5.25 4.62 12.69
N ILE A 246 -5.47 3.87 11.61
CA ILE A 246 -5.41 2.41 11.64
C ILE A 246 -3.97 1.96 11.94
N TYR A 247 -2.98 2.64 11.37
CA TYR A 247 -1.56 2.29 11.46
C TYR A 247 -0.78 3.08 12.52
N SER A 248 -1.45 3.72 13.47
CA SER A 248 -0.82 4.74 14.33
C SER A 248 0.30 4.18 15.20
N TYR A 249 0.20 2.91 15.61
CA TYR A 249 1.20 2.24 16.44
C TYR A 249 2.53 2.00 15.70
N THR A 250 2.50 1.80 14.38
CA THR A 250 3.68 1.56 13.54
C THR A 250 4.34 2.86 13.08
N VAL A 251 3.64 4.00 13.14
CA VAL A 251 4.16 5.28 12.64
C VAL A 251 5.25 5.79 13.57
N VAL A 252 6.48 5.87 13.05
CA VAL A 252 7.64 6.38 13.77
C VAL A 252 7.83 7.86 13.48
N GLN A 253 7.83 8.26 12.19
CA GLN A 253 8.14 9.63 11.76
C GLN A 253 6.88 10.50 11.61
N TRP A 254 6.24 10.83 12.72
CA TRP A 254 5.01 11.65 12.74
C TRP A 254 5.14 13.00 12.03
N TRP A 255 6.33 13.60 12.04
CA TRP A 255 6.59 14.89 11.40
C TRP A 255 6.50 14.84 9.86
N LEU A 256 6.69 13.66 9.24
CA LEU A 256 6.61 13.47 7.79
C LEU A 256 5.18 13.27 7.29
N VAL A 257 4.27 12.80 8.15
CA VAL A 257 2.89 12.46 7.80
C VAL A 257 2.15 13.62 7.10
N PRO A 258 2.22 14.88 7.57
CA PRO A 258 1.55 15.99 6.89
C PRO A 258 2.10 16.24 5.48
N PHE A 259 3.42 16.11 5.28
CA PHE A 259 4.06 16.32 3.99
C PHE A 259 3.73 15.19 3.02
N LEU A 260 3.76 13.94 3.49
CA LEU A 260 3.34 12.75 2.75
C LEU A 260 1.95 12.96 2.14
N PHE A 261 0.98 13.39 2.95
CA PHE A 261 -0.38 13.61 2.44
C PHE A 261 -0.52 14.86 1.59
N LEU A 262 -0.01 16.01 2.03
CA LEU A 262 -0.18 17.26 1.26
C LEU A 262 0.45 17.16 -0.13
N VAL A 263 1.65 16.60 -0.23
CA VAL A 263 2.36 16.46 -1.50
C VAL A 263 1.87 15.25 -2.28
N GLY A 264 1.71 14.10 -1.62
CA GLY A 264 1.27 12.85 -2.25
C GLY A 264 -0.15 12.93 -2.84
N ILE A 265 -1.08 13.60 -2.16
CA ILE A 265 -2.45 13.75 -2.65
C ILE A 265 -2.51 14.71 -3.86
N SER A 266 -1.60 15.68 -3.95
CA SER A 266 -1.68 16.77 -4.93
C SER A 266 -1.71 16.26 -6.39
N PHE A 267 -0.87 15.29 -6.75
CA PHE A 267 -0.83 14.76 -8.11
C PHE A 267 -2.03 13.84 -8.40
N LEU A 268 -2.48 13.06 -7.40
CA LEU A 268 -3.66 12.21 -7.51
C LEU A 268 -4.94 13.04 -7.74
N ILE A 269 -5.07 14.17 -7.03
CA ILE A 269 -6.13 15.15 -7.29
C ILE A 269 -6.05 15.65 -8.73
N GLY A 270 -4.86 15.98 -9.21
CA GLY A 270 -4.63 16.43 -10.57
C GLY A 270 -5.17 15.43 -11.61
N PHE A 271 -4.83 14.15 -11.46
CA PHE A 271 -5.33 13.09 -12.35
C PHE A 271 -6.85 12.93 -12.25
N GLY A 272 -7.42 12.97 -11.04
CA GLY A 272 -8.86 12.95 -10.82
C GLY A 272 -9.58 14.13 -11.50
N LEU A 273 -9.00 15.33 -11.48
CA LEU A 273 -9.55 16.50 -12.17
C LEU A 273 -9.49 16.36 -13.69
N ILE A 274 -8.34 15.93 -14.26
CA ILE A 274 -8.22 15.68 -15.70
C ILE A 274 -9.29 14.69 -16.16
N MET A 275 -9.43 13.59 -15.43
CA MET A 275 -10.42 12.55 -15.69
C MET A 275 -11.85 13.11 -15.59
N GLY A 276 -12.16 13.84 -14.53
CA GLY A 276 -13.47 14.49 -14.34
C GLY A 276 -13.84 15.48 -15.44
N LEU A 277 -12.85 16.16 -16.04
CA LEU A 277 -13.07 17.05 -17.19
C LEU A 277 -13.38 16.27 -18.48
N MET A 278 -12.70 15.15 -18.72
CA MET A 278 -12.83 14.37 -19.96
C MET A 278 -14.09 13.49 -20.02
N ILE A 279 -14.56 12.97 -18.88
CA ILE A 279 -15.64 12.00 -18.83
C ILE A 279 -17.02 12.64 -19.05
N LYS A 280 -17.89 11.91 -19.75
CA LYS A 280 -19.29 12.29 -20.00
C LYS A 280 -20.30 11.36 -19.34
N ASP A 281 -19.96 10.09 -19.11
CA ASP A 281 -20.86 9.09 -18.54
C ASP A 281 -20.24 8.26 -17.39
N ARG A 282 -21.10 7.67 -16.54
CA ARG A 282 -20.69 6.86 -15.38
C ARG A 282 -19.99 5.58 -15.80
N SER A 283 -20.38 4.94 -16.90
CA SER A 283 -19.71 3.72 -17.38
C SER A 283 -18.27 4.03 -17.83
N GLN A 284 -18.05 5.17 -18.49
CA GLN A 284 -16.72 5.63 -18.87
C GLN A 284 -15.85 5.94 -17.66
N LEU A 285 -16.45 6.42 -16.56
CA LEU A 285 -15.71 6.71 -15.33
C LEU A 285 -15.02 5.49 -14.76
N THR A 286 -15.75 4.37 -14.62
CA THR A 286 -15.13 3.15 -14.09
C THR A 286 -14.04 2.64 -15.03
N LEU A 287 -14.31 2.56 -16.33
CA LEU A 287 -13.37 2.02 -17.32
C LEU A 287 -12.09 2.87 -17.42
N VAL A 288 -12.23 4.18 -17.64
CA VAL A 288 -11.10 5.11 -17.74
C VAL A 288 -10.39 5.23 -16.39
N GLY A 289 -11.15 5.15 -15.30
CA GLY A 289 -10.65 5.02 -13.93
C GLY A 289 -9.57 3.95 -13.80
N PHE A 290 -9.91 2.71 -14.15
CA PHE A 290 -8.98 1.59 -14.13
C PHE A 290 -7.83 1.74 -15.10
N PHE A 291 -8.09 2.28 -16.30
CA PHE A 291 -7.03 2.49 -17.31
C PHE A 291 -5.97 3.50 -16.85
N ILE A 292 -6.31 4.46 -16.00
CA ILE A 292 -5.36 5.40 -15.39
C ILE A 292 -4.77 4.82 -14.09
N PHE A 293 -5.59 4.13 -13.29
CA PHE A 293 -5.16 3.55 -12.02
C PHE A 293 -4.09 2.47 -12.23
N ILE A 294 -4.26 1.55 -13.17
CA ILE A 294 -3.32 0.43 -13.36
C ILE A 294 -1.90 0.92 -13.70
N PRO A 295 -1.66 1.78 -14.70
CA PRO A 295 -0.32 2.27 -15.01
C PRO A 295 0.32 3.08 -13.88
N LEU A 296 -0.49 3.68 -13.00
CA LEU A 296 0.01 4.35 -11.81
C LEU A 296 0.31 3.36 -10.69
N PHE A 297 -0.55 2.38 -10.41
CA PHE A 297 -0.40 1.51 -9.25
C PHE A 297 0.48 0.27 -9.51
N LEU A 298 0.37 -0.35 -10.69
CA LEU A 298 1.12 -1.55 -11.06
C LEU A 298 2.64 -1.41 -10.89
N PRO A 299 3.29 -0.28 -11.24
CA PRO A 299 4.73 -0.09 -11.02
C PRO A 299 5.15 -0.22 -9.55
N VAL A 300 4.28 0.11 -8.60
CA VAL A 300 4.56 -0.10 -7.16
C VAL A 300 4.76 -1.60 -6.90
N MET A 301 3.86 -2.43 -7.43
CA MET A 301 3.92 -3.88 -7.27
C MET A 301 5.12 -4.49 -8.00
N LEU A 302 5.35 -4.07 -9.25
CA LEU A 302 6.49 -4.57 -10.02
C LEU A 302 7.83 -4.14 -9.40
N SER A 303 7.88 -3.00 -8.71
CA SER A 303 9.11 -2.54 -8.03
C SER A 303 9.50 -3.41 -6.82
N LEU A 304 8.53 -4.08 -6.19
CA LEU A 304 8.78 -5.03 -5.10
C LEU A 304 9.31 -6.37 -5.63
N MET A 305 8.97 -6.72 -6.87
CA MET A 305 9.43 -7.93 -7.55
C MET A 305 10.80 -7.72 -8.20
N SER A 306 11.68 -6.95 -7.55
CA SER A 306 12.97 -6.55 -8.13
C SER A 306 13.86 -7.72 -8.58
N PRO A 307 13.88 -8.91 -7.94
CA PRO A 307 14.68 -10.02 -8.44
C PRO A 307 14.20 -10.60 -9.77
N LEU A 308 12.95 -10.33 -10.19
CA LEU A 308 12.33 -10.93 -11.37
C LEU A 308 12.46 -10.09 -12.65
N PHE A 309 12.93 -8.85 -12.54
CA PHE A 309 12.97 -7.92 -13.67
C PHE A 309 14.38 -7.33 -13.86
N PRO A 310 14.79 -7.01 -15.09
CA PRO A 310 16.03 -6.28 -15.33
C PRO A 310 16.07 -4.93 -14.60
N ASP A 311 17.24 -4.54 -14.10
CA ASP A 311 17.47 -3.28 -13.35
C ASP A 311 16.95 -2.03 -14.07
N ALA A 312 17.06 -2.02 -15.40
CA ALA A 312 16.56 -0.92 -16.23
C ALA A 312 15.05 -0.73 -16.09
N LEU A 313 14.27 -1.83 -16.06
CA LEU A 313 12.82 -1.76 -15.87
C LEU A 313 12.45 -1.33 -14.45
N ILE A 314 13.17 -1.84 -13.45
CA ILE A 314 12.94 -1.47 -12.05
C ILE A 314 13.20 0.01 -11.83
N THR A 315 14.24 0.55 -12.45
CA THR A 315 14.54 1.99 -12.43
C THR A 315 13.38 2.80 -13.01
N VAL A 316 12.78 2.33 -14.12
CA VAL A 316 11.58 2.96 -14.69
C VAL A 316 10.38 2.86 -13.74
N PHE A 317 10.16 1.73 -13.10
CA PHE A 317 9.06 1.56 -12.14
C PHE A 317 9.22 2.44 -10.90
N LYS A 318 10.45 2.61 -10.40
CA LYS A 318 10.80 3.50 -9.29
C LYS A 318 10.59 4.98 -9.61
N LEU A 319 10.58 5.37 -10.89
CA LEU A 319 10.30 6.75 -11.32
C LEU A 319 8.80 7.10 -11.31
N VAL A 320 7.91 6.13 -11.22
CA VAL A 320 6.46 6.40 -11.20
C VAL A 320 6.10 7.07 -9.87
N PRO A 321 5.32 8.18 -9.87
CA PRO A 321 5.12 8.99 -8.66
C PRO A 321 4.45 8.23 -7.50
N THR A 322 3.61 7.24 -7.79
CA THR A 322 3.04 6.32 -6.79
C THR A 322 4.07 5.44 -6.11
N THR A 323 5.12 5.00 -6.82
CA THR A 323 6.25 4.24 -6.23
C THR A 323 7.06 5.13 -5.31
N VAL A 324 7.28 6.40 -5.69
CA VAL A 324 7.91 7.39 -4.82
C VAL A 324 7.05 7.68 -3.58
N LEU A 325 5.72 7.76 -3.74
CA LEU A 325 4.79 7.91 -2.63
C LEU A 325 4.83 6.70 -1.69
N PHE A 326 4.90 5.49 -2.24
CA PHE A 326 5.06 4.23 -1.49
C PHE A 326 6.35 4.21 -0.68
N ASN A 327 7.48 4.55 -1.29
CA ASN A 327 8.76 4.61 -0.59
C ASN A 327 8.75 5.67 0.52
N LEU A 328 8.15 6.84 0.27
CA LEU A 328 7.99 7.87 1.30
C LEU A 328 7.11 7.40 2.46
N PHE A 329 6.08 6.60 2.18
CA PHE A 329 5.26 5.97 3.22
C PHE A 329 6.08 4.98 4.07
N ARG A 330 6.91 4.13 3.45
CA ARG A 330 7.80 3.21 4.19
C ARG A 330 8.79 3.96 5.07
N ILE A 331 9.31 5.09 4.61
CA ILE A 331 10.16 5.97 5.43
C ILE A 331 9.42 6.47 6.68
N VAL A 332 8.12 6.76 6.58
CA VAL A 332 7.30 7.17 7.74
C VAL A 332 7.25 6.09 8.82
N LEU A 333 7.31 4.82 8.42
CA LEU A 333 7.33 3.66 9.32
C LEU A 333 8.74 3.30 9.82
N SER A 334 9.79 3.86 9.20
CA SER A 334 11.18 3.49 9.50
C SER A 334 11.80 4.26 10.66
N GLY A 335 12.80 3.63 11.30
CA GLY A 335 13.63 4.26 12.34
C GLY A 335 14.42 5.46 11.82
N SER A 336 14.66 6.47 12.66
CA SER A 336 15.32 7.74 12.27
C SER A 336 16.76 7.59 11.78
N GLY A 337 17.42 6.46 12.07
CA GLY A 337 18.75 6.11 11.58
C GLY A 337 18.78 5.38 10.23
N ASN A 338 17.62 4.91 9.74
CA ASN A 338 17.56 3.97 8.61
C ASN A 338 17.41 4.68 7.25
N PHE A 339 17.35 6.01 7.21
CA PHE A 339 17.18 6.76 5.96
C PHE A 339 17.97 8.07 5.94
N SER A 340 18.27 8.54 4.73
CA SER A 340 18.91 9.84 4.52
C SER A 340 17.87 10.96 4.34
N ALA A 341 18.05 12.08 5.05
CA ALA A 341 17.22 13.28 4.91
C ALA A 341 17.21 13.82 3.47
N ILE A 342 18.32 13.64 2.74
CA ILE A 342 18.45 14.05 1.34
C ILE A 342 17.47 13.27 0.46
N THR A 343 17.35 11.96 0.69
CA THR A 343 16.40 11.09 -0.03
C THR A 343 14.96 11.54 0.16
N VAL A 344 14.59 11.91 1.40
CA VAL A 344 13.26 12.42 1.72
C VAL A 344 12.95 13.73 0.98
N ILE A 345 13.90 14.66 0.97
CA ILE A 345 13.77 15.94 0.25
C ILE A 345 13.59 15.68 -1.25
N TRP A 346 14.35 14.76 -1.83
CA TRP A 346 14.22 14.38 -3.24
C TRP A 346 12.85 13.80 -3.55
N TYR A 347 12.34 12.87 -2.73
CA TYR A 347 11.01 12.29 -2.92
C TYR A 347 9.90 13.36 -2.82
N LEU A 348 9.96 14.25 -1.83
CA LEU A 348 9.01 15.34 -1.70
C LEU A 348 9.08 16.31 -2.88
N ALA A 349 10.28 16.70 -3.31
CA ALA A 349 10.46 17.58 -4.46
C ALA A 349 9.96 16.94 -5.76
N TYR A 350 10.20 15.64 -5.95
CA TYR A 350 9.75 14.89 -7.12
C TYR A 350 8.23 14.79 -7.17
N LEU A 351 7.59 14.42 -6.07
CA LEU A 351 6.14 14.37 -5.97
C LEU A 351 5.50 15.76 -6.14
N LEU A 352 6.13 16.81 -5.59
CA LEU A 352 5.66 18.18 -5.78
C LEU A 352 5.77 18.62 -7.24
N ALA A 353 6.86 18.29 -7.92
CA ALA A 353 7.04 18.60 -9.35
C ALA A 353 5.96 17.92 -10.19
N TRP A 354 5.64 16.65 -9.92
CA TRP A 354 4.53 15.94 -10.54
C TRP A 354 3.18 16.59 -10.24
N GLY A 355 2.91 16.92 -8.97
CA GLY A 355 1.69 17.61 -8.56
C GLY A 355 1.48 18.93 -9.28
N VAL A 356 2.52 19.78 -9.31
CA VAL A 356 2.49 21.06 -10.03
C VAL A 356 2.32 20.85 -11.53
N GLY A 357 3.01 19.89 -12.13
CA GLY A 357 2.92 19.58 -13.55
C GLY A 357 1.50 19.17 -13.96
N VAL A 358 0.89 18.24 -13.23
CA VAL A 358 -0.48 17.76 -13.51
C VAL A 358 -1.51 18.86 -13.29
N LEU A 359 -1.40 19.63 -12.20
CA LEU A 359 -2.30 20.77 -11.95
C LEU A 359 -2.15 21.89 -12.99
N MET A 360 -0.94 22.10 -13.54
CA MET A 360 -0.73 23.02 -14.65
C MET A 360 -1.46 22.55 -15.92
N ILE A 361 -1.42 21.24 -16.21
CA ILE A 361 -2.20 20.65 -17.31
C ILE A 361 -3.69 20.89 -17.09
N VAL A 362 -4.21 20.65 -15.88
CA VAL A 362 -5.61 20.95 -15.51
C VAL A 362 -5.93 22.42 -15.78
N ALA A 363 -5.09 23.36 -15.32
CA ALA A 363 -5.31 24.79 -15.53
C ALA A 363 -5.35 25.17 -17.02
N VAL A 364 -4.50 24.55 -17.86
CA VAL A 364 -4.52 24.75 -19.31
C VAL A 364 -5.80 24.20 -19.93
N LEU A 365 -6.24 23.00 -19.52
CA LEU A 365 -7.46 22.37 -20.02
C LEU A 365 -8.69 23.21 -19.67
N VAL A 366 -8.80 23.68 -18.43
CA VAL A 366 -9.90 24.55 -17.98
C VAL A 366 -9.93 25.86 -18.76
N ARG A 367 -8.77 26.51 -18.97
CA ARG A 367 -8.69 27.75 -19.77
C ARG A 367 -9.11 27.52 -21.23
N ARG A 368 -8.84 26.36 -21.80
CA ARG A 368 -9.27 26.01 -23.17
C ARG A 368 -10.78 25.83 -23.25
N LEU A 369 -11.41 25.28 -22.21
CA LEU A 369 -12.87 25.13 -22.14
C LEU A 369 -13.55 26.49 -22.03
N ASP A 370 -13.09 27.35 -21.12
CA ASP A 370 -13.64 28.69 -20.90
C ASP A 370 -13.60 29.55 -22.19
N ARG A 371 -12.51 29.45 -22.97
CA ARG A 371 -12.41 30.13 -24.28
C ARG A 371 -13.42 29.63 -25.30
N ARG A 372 -13.73 28.33 -25.33
CA ARG A 372 -14.70 27.78 -26.29
C ARG A 372 -16.11 28.28 -25.99
N ASP A 373 -16.50 28.28 -24.73
CA ASP A 373 -17.83 28.73 -24.31
C ASP A 373 -18.02 30.23 -24.59
N SER A 374 -16.96 31.04 -24.41
CA SER A 374 -17.00 32.47 -24.76
C SER A 374 -17.19 32.75 -26.26
N MET A 375 -16.67 31.88 -27.15
CA MET A 375 -16.83 32.02 -28.60
C MET A 375 -18.26 31.70 -29.03
N TYR A 376 -18.87 30.62 -28.52
CA TYR A 376 -20.26 30.27 -28.85
C TYR A 376 -21.29 31.27 -28.28
N GLY A 377 -21.00 31.87 -27.12
CA GLY A 377 -21.83 32.94 -26.55
C GLY A 377 -21.83 34.25 -27.35
N LEU A 378 -20.76 34.52 -28.11
CA LEU A 378 -20.66 35.67 -29.01
C LEU A 378 -21.42 35.43 -30.33
N GLU A 379 -21.35 34.22 -30.87
CA GLU A 379 -22.01 33.84 -32.13
C GLU A 379 -23.55 33.81 -32.01
N THR A 380 -24.06 33.36 -30.86
CA THR A 380 -25.51 33.38 -30.55
C THR A 380 -26.03 34.80 -30.27
N ARG A 381 -25.20 35.70 -29.73
CA ARG A 381 -25.55 37.12 -29.56
C ARG A 381 -25.56 37.91 -30.87
N SER A 382 -24.70 37.59 -31.83
CA SER A 382 -24.70 38.29 -33.13
C SER A 382 -25.84 37.82 -34.04
N THR A 383 -26.27 36.56 -33.95
CA THR A 383 -27.42 36.05 -34.75
C THR A 383 -28.78 36.32 -34.10
N GLY A 384 -28.87 36.45 -32.78
CA GLY A 384 -30.10 36.78 -32.07
C GLY A 384 -30.49 38.27 -32.10
N ALA A 385 -29.55 39.17 -32.40
CA ALA A 385 -29.84 40.61 -32.46
C ALA A 385 -30.69 41.02 -33.67
N ASP A 386 -30.60 40.28 -34.79
CA ASP A 386 -31.38 40.57 -36.01
C ASP A 386 -32.75 39.87 -36.01
N ALA A 387 -32.96 38.85 -35.18
CA ALA A 387 -34.23 38.11 -35.13
C ALA A 387 -35.32 38.79 -34.27
N HIS A 388 -34.97 39.79 -33.45
CA HIS A 388 -35.90 40.38 -32.48
C HIS A 388 -36.69 41.61 -32.95
N ILE A 389 -36.52 42.07 -34.20
CA ILE A 389 -37.31 43.19 -34.73
C ILE A 389 -38.63 42.74 -35.40
N GLN A 390 -38.82 41.46 -35.73
CA GLN A 390 -39.92 41.06 -36.61
C GLN A 390 -41.15 40.40 -35.97
N ASN A 391 -41.23 40.27 -34.63
CA ASN A 391 -42.36 39.53 -34.03
C ASN A 391 -42.94 40.18 -32.76
N ARG A 392 -43.34 41.46 -32.87
CA ARG A 392 -44.17 42.15 -31.87
C ARG A 392 -45.54 42.47 -32.46
N GLN A 393 -46.37 41.44 -32.66
CA GLN A 393 -47.81 41.60 -32.86
C GLN A 393 -48.59 40.70 -31.90
N ILE A 394 -49.24 41.37 -30.94
CA ILE A 394 -50.59 41.10 -30.42
C ILE A 394 -50.77 39.77 -29.67
N SER A 395 -50.78 39.84 -28.34
CA SER A 395 -51.62 38.98 -27.49
C SER A 395 -51.99 39.73 -26.20
N THR A 396 -53.29 39.74 -25.92
CA THR A 396 -54.04 40.47 -24.88
C THR A 396 -53.74 40.02 -23.44
N PRO A 397 -54.02 40.86 -22.42
CA PRO A 397 -53.81 40.52 -21.01
C PRO A 397 -55.02 39.75 -20.42
N GLY A 398 -54.74 38.60 -19.79
CA GLY A 398 -55.67 37.84 -18.94
C GLY A 398 -55.42 38.12 -17.43
N PRO A 399 -56.38 37.79 -16.55
CA PRO A 399 -56.63 38.54 -15.32
C PRO A 399 -55.70 38.18 -14.16
N ILE A 400 -55.51 39.20 -13.33
CA ILE A 400 -54.79 39.22 -12.07
C ILE A 400 -55.54 38.34 -11.05
N ILE A 401 -54.88 37.29 -10.57
CA ILE A 401 -55.27 36.60 -9.34
C ILE A 401 -54.40 37.17 -8.23
N THR A 402 -55.05 37.95 -7.36
CA THR A 402 -54.57 38.32 -6.04
C THR A 402 -54.65 37.09 -5.13
N GLU A 403 -53.51 36.62 -4.64
CA GLU A 403 -53.45 35.64 -3.55
C GLU A 403 -52.73 36.24 -2.35
N GLU A 404 -53.32 35.94 -1.20
CA GLU A 404 -53.18 36.63 0.08
C GLU A 404 -51.81 36.48 0.74
N THR A 405 -51.41 37.57 1.38
CA THR A 405 -50.50 37.65 2.50
C THR A 405 -50.86 36.69 3.63
N GLY A 406 -49.89 35.93 4.16
CA GLY A 406 -50.06 35.25 5.45
C GLY A 406 -48.86 34.42 5.94
N SER A 407 -48.09 35.00 6.87
CA SER A 407 -47.37 34.30 7.95
C SER A 407 -46.11 33.48 7.60
N GLU A 408 -44.96 34.16 7.51
CA GLU A 408 -43.65 33.59 7.85
C GLU A 408 -43.63 33.10 9.32
N LEU A 409 -43.68 31.79 9.51
CA LEU A 409 -43.31 31.14 10.76
C LEU A 409 -41.78 30.98 10.79
N ALA A 410 -41.12 31.88 11.51
CA ALA A 410 -39.73 31.75 11.91
C ALA A 410 -39.57 30.54 12.82
N VAL A 411 -39.02 29.44 12.29
CA VAL A 411 -38.60 28.28 13.09
C VAL A 411 -37.24 28.61 13.73
N PRO A 412 -37.09 28.51 15.06
CA PRO A 412 -35.81 28.74 15.71
C PRO A 412 -34.86 27.60 15.39
N PHE A 413 -33.66 27.93 14.92
CA PHE A 413 -32.55 26.99 14.79
C PHE A 413 -32.14 26.49 16.19
N GLU A 414 -32.68 25.33 16.56
CA GLU A 414 -32.29 24.61 17.76
C GLU A 414 -30.87 24.05 17.57
N ARG A 415 -29.98 24.37 18.52
CA ARG A 415 -28.59 23.91 18.50
C ARG A 415 -28.54 22.39 18.60
N VAL A 416 -28.22 21.74 17.48
CA VAL A 416 -27.97 20.30 17.40
C VAL A 416 -26.74 19.96 18.25
N LYS A 417 -26.94 19.21 19.33
CA LYS A 417 -25.87 18.66 20.18
C LYS A 417 -24.99 17.70 19.36
N PRO A 418 -23.68 17.56 19.62
CA PRO A 418 -22.72 16.85 18.75
C PRO A 418 -22.81 15.30 18.75
N ALA A 419 -23.87 14.69 19.26
CA ALA A 419 -24.08 13.24 19.22
C ALA A 419 -24.59 12.60 17.89
N PRO A 420 -25.05 13.31 16.84
CA PRO A 420 -25.68 12.65 15.68
C PRO A 420 -24.69 12.18 14.62
N ILE A 421 -23.42 12.58 14.66
CA ILE A 421 -22.46 12.27 13.58
C ILE A 421 -22.16 10.76 13.53
N ILE A 422 -21.94 10.13 14.69
CA ILE A 422 -21.68 8.68 14.79
C ILE A 422 -22.94 7.88 14.42
N ALA A 423 -24.13 8.33 14.85
CA ALA A 423 -25.38 7.66 14.52
C ALA A 423 -25.72 7.72 13.03
N ILE A 424 -25.42 8.84 12.37
CA ILE A 424 -25.55 8.99 10.91
C ILE A 424 -24.52 8.11 10.20
N ALA A 425 -23.25 8.13 10.62
CA ALA A 425 -22.20 7.28 10.05
C ALA A 425 -22.53 5.78 10.18
N LEU A 426 -22.99 5.32 11.35
CA LEU A 426 -23.39 3.92 11.58
C LEU A 426 -24.62 3.53 10.75
N LYS A 427 -25.58 4.45 10.57
CA LYS A 427 -26.73 4.21 9.70
C LYS A 427 -26.29 4.05 8.24
N ASP A 428 -25.40 4.91 7.76
CA ASP A 428 -24.91 4.87 6.38
C ASP A 428 -24.03 3.65 6.13
N ILE A 429 -23.21 3.24 7.10
CA ILE A 429 -22.47 1.95 7.07
C ILE A 429 -23.46 0.79 6.95
N ARG A 430 -24.50 0.76 7.78
CA ARG A 430 -25.53 -0.28 7.73
C ARG A 430 -26.25 -0.29 6.38
N GLU A 431 -26.57 0.87 5.82
CA GLU A 431 -27.24 0.97 4.53
C GLU A 431 -26.32 0.59 3.36
N ALA A 432 -25.03 0.91 3.44
CA ALA A 432 -24.01 0.47 2.49
C ALA A 432 -23.84 -1.06 2.52
N ILE A 433 -23.75 -1.67 3.71
CA ILE A 433 -23.67 -3.13 3.89
C ILE A 433 -24.92 -3.83 3.33
N ASN A 434 -26.09 -3.20 3.38
CA ASN A 434 -27.30 -3.77 2.78
C ASN A 434 -27.38 -3.60 1.25
N ASN A 435 -26.50 -2.80 0.65
CA ASN A 435 -26.46 -2.62 -0.80
C ASN A 435 -25.75 -3.82 -1.45
N LYS A 436 -26.52 -4.66 -2.14
CA LYS A 436 -26.03 -5.86 -2.83
C LYS A 436 -24.87 -5.58 -3.80
N LEU A 437 -24.90 -4.44 -4.50
CA LEU A 437 -23.82 -4.06 -5.42
C LEU A 437 -22.54 -3.77 -4.65
N PHE A 438 -22.63 -3.01 -3.56
CA PHE A 438 -21.47 -2.72 -2.70
C PHE A 438 -20.87 -3.99 -2.13
N VAL A 439 -21.70 -4.86 -1.55
CA VAL A 439 -21.26 -6.16 -1.02
C VAL A 439 -20.62 -7.01 -2.11
N SER A 440 -21.18 -7.05 -3.32
CA SER A 440 -20.59 -7.81 -4.43
C SER A 440 -19.22 -7.27 -4.87
N ILE A 441 -19.02 -5.95 -4.87
CA ILE A 441 -17.73 -5.32 -5.19
C ILE A 441 -16.73 -5.59 -4.06
N LEU A 442 -17.16 -5.48 -2.80
CA LEU A 442 -16.33 -5.73 -1.63
C LEU A 442 -15.87 -7.19 -1.59
N ILE A 443 -16.80 -8.14 -1.77
CA ILE A 443 -16.52 -9.57 -1.83
C ILE A 443 -15.65 -9.88 -3.06
N GLY A 444 -15.96 -9.31 -4.23
CA GLY A 444 -15.15 -9.52 -5.43
C GLY A 444 -13.72 -9.02 -5.28
N THR A 445 -13.53 -7.84 -4.69
CA THR A 445 -12.20 -7.27 -4.46
C THR A 445 -11.45 -8.02 -3.37
N GLY A 446 -12.11 -8.35 -2.26
CA GLY A 446 -11.56 -9.18 -1.20
C GLY A 446 -11.18 -10.57 -1.71
N PHE A 447 -12.02 -11.18 -2.55
CA PHE A 447 -11.73 -12.45 -3.20
C PHE A 447 -10.54 -12.33 -4.16
N ILE A 448 -10.41 -11.26 -4.94
CA ILE A 448 -9.24 -11.06 -5.80
C ILE A 448 -7.97 -10.99 -4.95
N VAL A 449 -7.95 -10.18 -3.89
CA VAL A 449 -6.77 -10.02 -3.01
C VAL A 449 -6.44 -11.33 -2.29
N LEU A 450 -7.44 -11.99 -1.71
CA LEU A 450 -7.26 -13.29 -1.04
C LEU A 450 -6.86 -14.38 -2.03
N SER A 451 -7.45 -14.39 -3.23
CA SER A 451 -7.07 -15.33 -4.29
C SER A 451 -5.66 -15.06 -4.77
N GLN A 452 -5.18 -13.82 -4.77
CA GLN A 452 -3.81 -13.51 -5.19
C GLN A 452 -2.81 -14.01 -4.15
N SER A 453 -3.08 -13.82 -2.85
CA SER A 453 -2.25 -14.38 -1.77
C SER A 453 -2.28 -15.91 -1.78
N ALA A 454 -3.47 -16.52 -1.87
CA ALA A 454 -3.63 -17.96 -1.96
C ALA A 454 -3.00 -18.52 -3.26
N MET A 455 -3.13 -17.83 -4.37
CA MET A 455 -2.55 -18.21 -5.66
C MET A 455 -1.05 -18.01 -5.67
N GLN A 456 -0.49 -17.02 -4.98
CA GLN A 456 0.96 -16.86 -4.85
C GLN A 456 1.52 -18.03 -4.03
N ASN A 457 0.91 -18.35 -2.90
CA ASN A 457 1.29 -19.54 -2.12
C ASN A 457 1.09 -20.83 -2.92
N PHE A 458 0.01 -20.95 -3.71
CA PHE A 458 -0.30 -22.14 -4.50
C PHE A 458 0.55 -22.26 -5.78
N VAL A 459 0.85 -21.18 -6.48
CA VAL A 459 1.70 -21.18 -7.68
C VAL A 459 3.15 -21.42 -7.28
N ILE A 460 3.61 -20.81 -6.19
CA ILE A 460 4.96 -21.07 -5.65
C ILE A 460 5.06 -22.51 -5.11
N SER A 461 4.03 -23.03 -4.45
CA SER A 461 4.07 -24.40 -3.89
C SER A 461 3.76 -25.54 -4.88
N ARG A 462 3.17 -25.25 -6.05
CA ARG A 462 2.61 -26.32 -6.91
C ARG A 462 3.03 -26.29 -8.38
N SER A 463 3.86 -25.33 -8.82
CA SER A 463 4.17 -25.19 -10.26
C SER A 463 5.63 -24.97 -10.64
N ARG A 464 6.57 -25.05 -9.69
CA ARG A 464 7.98 -25.23 -10.05
C ARG A 464 8.33 -26.68 -9.74
N ALA A 465 8.66 -27.45 -10.78
CA ALA A 465 9.60 -28.55 -10.60
C ALA A 465 10.77 -28.01 -9.76
N PRO A 466 11.23 -28.74 -8.73
CA PRO A 466 12.33 -28.28 -7.88
C PRO A 466 13.47 -27.76 -8.76
N VAL A 467 13.92 -26.53 -8.50
CA VAL A 467 15.03 -25.96 -9.26
C VAL A 467 16.29 -26.43 -8.59
N MET A 468 17.09 -27.18 -9.33
CA MET A 468 18.31 -27.76 -8.84
C MET A 468 19.47 -26.88 -9.27
N LEU A 469 20.11 -26.22 -8.31
CA LEU A 469 21.28 -25.39 -8.57
C LEU A 469 22.51 -26.28 -8.54
N ILE A 470 23.10 -26.56 -9.69
CA ILE A 470 24.25 -27.46 -9.78
C ILE A 470 25.52 -26.67 -10.07
N TYR A 471 26.50 -26.75 -9.17
CA TYR A 471 27.86 -26.35 -9.45
C TYR A 471 28.65 -27.59 -9.88
N ASP A 472 29.00 -27.62 -11.17
CA ASP A 472 29.71 -28.74 -11.77
C ASP A 472 31.14 -28.34 -12.13
N ARG A 473 32.11 -28.94 -11.44
CA ARG A 473 33.53 -28.66 -11.67
C ARG A 473 34.08 -29.41 -12.90
N GLY A 474 33.50 -30.58 -13.22
CA GLY A 474 33.95 -31.48 -14.29
C GLY A 474 33.30 -31.23 -15.64
N ASN A 475 32.22 -30.44 -15.68
CA ASN A 475 31.35 -30.29 -16.85
C ASN A 475 30.84 -31.65 -17.34
N SER A 476 30.21 -32.34 -16.39
CA SER A 476 29.67 -33.68 -16.43
C SER A 476 28.54 -33.82 -17.47
N SER A 477 28.51 -34.95 -18.14
CA SER A 477 27.51 -35.24 -19.18
C SER A 477 26.08 -35.36 -18.65
N ILE A 478 25.92 -35.71 -17.36
CA ILE A 478 24.64 -35.87 -16.66
C ILE A 478 23.77 -34.61 -16.70
N LEU A 479 24.38 -33.41 -16.78
CA LEU A 479 23.64 -32.15 -16.80
C LEU A 479 22.72 -32.05 -18.02
N GLN A 480 23.13 -32.61 -19.16
CA GLN A 480 22.29 -32.62 -20.37
C GLN A 480 21.13 -33.61 -20.27
N GLU A 481 21.27 -34.67 -19.47
CA GLU A 481 20.22 -35.66 -19.24
C GLU A 481 19.23 -35.16 -18.18
N LEU A 482 19.72 -34.51 -17.12
CA LEU A 482 18.89 -33.91 -16.07
C LEU A 482 18.07 -32.73 -16.62
N ASP A 483 18.62 -31.91 -17.52
CA ASP A 483 17.87 -30.82 -18.17
C ASP A 483 16.77 -31.33 -19.13
N GLN A 484 16.83 -32.61 -19.53
CA GLN A 484 15.80 -33.26 -20.35
C GLN A 484 14.68 -33.91 -19.53
N GLN A 485 14.82 -34.02 -18.21
CA GLN A 485 13.77 -34.56 -17.34
C GLN A 485 12.61 -33.55 -17.24
N PRO A 486 11.37 -33.94 -17.57
CA PRO A 486 10.22 -33.02 -17.62
C PRO A 486 9.81 -32.47 -16.24
N ASP A 487 10.24 -33.13 -15.16
CA ASP A 487 9.86 -32.84 -13.79
C ASP A 487 11.01 -32.22 -12.97
N THR A 488 12.11 -31.81 -13.61
CA THR A 488 13.27 -31.20 -12.94
C THR A 488 13.81 -30.03 -13.76
N HIS A 489 14.13 -28.92 -13.11
CA HIS A 489 14.81 -27.80 -13.77
C HIS A 489 16.21 -27.67 -13.20
N VAL A 490 17.22 -27.90 -14.03
CA VAL A 490 18.62 -27.74 -13.62
C VAL A 490 19.11 -26.36 -14.01
N ALA A 491 19.58 -25.60 -13.03
CA ALA A 491 20.29 -24.36 -13.23
C ALA A 491 21.77 -24.58 -12.90
N VAL A 492 22.61 -24.66 -13.93
CA VAL A 492 24.05 -24.78 -13.76
C VAL A 492 24.63 -23.41 -13.44
N VAL A 493 25.45 -23.32 -12.41
CA VAL A 493 26.11 -22.05 -12.02
C VAL A 493 27.63 -22.19 -12.07
N ASP A 494 28.30 -21.08 -12.33
CA ASP A 494 29.75 -21.08 -12.62
C ASP A 494 30.64 -21.21 -11.38
N SER A 495 30.08 -21.05 -10.17
CA SER A 495 30.86 -21.11 -8.93
C SER A 495 30.01 -21.49 -7.72
N LEU A 496 30.68 -22.09 -6.73
CA LEU A 496 30.10 -22.44 -5.44
C LEU A 496 29.44 -21.24 -4.73
N SER A 497 30.09 -20.07 -4.75
CA SER A 497 29.54 -18.86 -4.11
C SER A 497 28.19 -18.44 -4.68
N ILE A 498 27.95 -18.66 -5.98
CA ILE A 498 26.66 -18.37 -6.61
C ILE A 498 25.59 -19.36 -6.15
N VAL A 499 25.95 -20.63 -5.93
CA VAL A 499 25.02 -21.63 -5.34
C VAL A 499 24.60 -21.19 -3.94
N GLU A 500 25.57 -20.82 -3.10
CA GLU A 500 25.34 -20.41 -1.70
C GLU A 500 24.47 -19.14 -1.62
N GLU A 501 24.78 -18.12 -2.42
CA GLU A 501 23.99 -16.89 -2.51
C GLU A 501 22.57 -17.18 -3.00
N ALA A 502 22.43 -17.94 -4.10
CA ALA A 502 21.13 -18.26 -4.69
C ALA A 502 20.23 -19.06 -3.75
N ILE A 503 20.78 -20.05 -3.04
CA ILE A 503 20.02 -20.86 -2.06
C ILE A 503 19.60 -20.04 -0.86
N THR A 504 20.43 -19.10 -0.43
CA THR A 504 20.11 -18.23 0.70
C THR A 504 18.98 -17.25 0.37
N ASP A 505 18.94 -16.77 -0.87
CA ASP A 505 17.99 -15.75 -1.33
C ASP A 505 16.69 -16.32 -1.96
N MET A 506 16.66 -17.59 -2.35
CA MET A 506 15.48 -18.19 -2.96
C MET A 506 14.38 -18.46 -1.92
N PRO A 507 13.12 -18.08 -2.18
CA PRO A 507 12.01 -18.37 -1.26
C PRO A 507 11.46 -19.81 -1.39
N SER A 508 12.02 -20.61 -2.30
CA SER A 508 11.61 -21.99 -2.59
C SER A 508 12.54 -23.00 -1.94
N LYS A 509 11.97 -24.18 -1.63
CA LYS A 509 12.67 -25.34 -1.08
C LYS A 509 13.59 -25.99 -2.14
N ASP A 510 14.58 -25.25 -2.62
CA ASP A 510 15.51 -25.68 -3.66
C ASP A 510 16.80 -26.25 -3.06
N LEU A 511 17.41 -27.20 -3.77
CA LEU A 511 18.64 -27.89 -3.36
C LEU A 511 19.80 -27.44 -4.24
N GLY A 512 20.93 -27.11 -3.60
CA GLY A 512 22.21 -26.97 -4.27
C GLY A 512 22.95 -28.29 -4.32
N LEU A 513 23.62 -28.56 -5.43
CA LEU A 513 24.48 -29.72 -5.56
C LEU A 513 25.83 -29.34 -6.10
N ILE A 514 26.85 -30.00 -5.56
CA ILE A 514 28.23 -29.87 -6.03
C ILE A 514 28.62 -31.20 -6.66
N LEU A 515 28.84 -31.19 -7.98
CA LEU A 515 29.38 -32.35 -8.69
C LEU A 515 30.92 -32.32 -8.63
N PRO A 516 31.58 -33.43 -8.25
CA PRO A 516 33.02 -33.53 -8.25
C PRO A 516 33.59 -33.53 -9.69
N GLU A 517 34.86 -33.17 -9.85
CA GLU A 517 35.51 -33.08 -11.18
C GLU A 517 35.54 -34.41 -11.93
N ASP A 518 35.58 -35.53 -11.21
CA ASP A 518 35.64 -36.90 -11.69
C ASP A 518 34.29 -37.62 -11.68
N PHE A 519 33.17 -36.87 -11.58
CA PHE A 519 31.82 -37.44 -11.50
C PHE A 519 31.52 -38.45 -12.61
N ASP A 520 31.82 -38.13 -13.88
CA ASP A 520 31.59 -39.04 -15.02
C ASP A 520 32.44 -40.33 -14.92
N GLU A 521 33.64 -40.27 -14.34
CA GLU A 521 34.52 -41.45 -14.17
C GLU A 521 34.02 -42.36 -13.04
N ILE A 522 33.57 -41.77 -11.92
CA ILE A 522 32.97 -42.49 -10.80
C ILE A 522 31.64 -43.12 -11.22
N ALA A 523 30.81 -42.41 -12.00
CA ALA A 523 29.55 -42.95 -12.50
C ALA A 523 29.75 -44.21 -13.37
N LEU A 524 30.86 -44.31 -14.08
CA LEU A 524 31.22 -45.50 -14.88
C LEU A 524 31.78 -46.66 -14.05
N SER A 525 32.34 -46.40 -12.86
CA SER A 525 32.99 -47.43 -12.04
C SER A 525 32.02 -48.33 -11.28
N GLN A 526 30.71 -48.00 -11.29
CA GLN A 526 29.67 -48.62 -10.45
C GLN A 526 29.93 -48.52 -8.94
N GLU A 527 30.85 -47.66 -8.52
CA GLU A 527 31.06 -47.34 -7.11
C GLU A 527 29.95 -46.36 -6.64
N GLU A 528 29.72 -46.34 -5.33
CA GLU A 528 28.74 -45.43 -4.72
C GLU A 528 29.18 -43.97 -4.92
N ILE A 529 28.33 -43.16 -5.55
CA ILE A 529 28.59 -41.75 -5.81
C ILE A 529 28.16 -40.96 -4.58
N VAL A 530 29.10 -40.28 -3.93
CA VAL A 530 28.81 -39.36 -2.83
C VAL A 530 28.79 -37.94 -3.37
N LEU A 531 27.64 -37.26 -3.25
CA LEU A 531 27.45 -35.87 -3.67
C LEU A 531 27.33 -34.95 -2.45
N GLU A 532 27.91 -33.75 -2.56
CA GLU A 532 27.67 -32.69 -1.58
C GLU A 532 26.42 -31.91 -1.95
N GLY A 533 25.43 -31.96 -1.05
CA GLY A 533 24.22 -31.16 -1.12
C GLY A 533 24.32 -29.92 -0.24
N LEU A 534 23.90 -28.78 -0.76
CA LEU A 534 23.71 -27.53 -0.04
C LEU A 534 22.20 -27.28 0.10
N TYR A 535 21.79 -26.85 1.27
CA TYR A 535 20.43 -26.43 1.54
C TYR A 535 20.48 -25.12 2.33
N ALA A 536 19.43 -24.32 2.19
CA ALA A 536 19.35 -23.08 2.93
C ALA A 536 19.22 -23.38 4.43
N HIS A 537 19.86 -22.58 5.27
CA HIS A 537 19.84 -22.78 6.74
C HIS A 537 18.43 -22.79 7.34
N TRP A 538 17.43 -22.28 6.63
CA TRP A 538 16.03 -22.20 7.05
C TRP A 538 15.17 -23.39 6.60
N PHE A 539 15.75 -24.41 5.97
CA PHE A 539 15.03 -25.63 5.61
C PHE A 539 14.73 -26.49 6.85
N ASP A 540 13.50 -26.97 6.99
CA ASP A 540 13.16 -27.97 8.00
C ASP A 540 13.90 -29.29 7.65
N LEU A 541 14.61 -29.85 8.64
CA LEU A 541 15.33 -31.12 8.52
C LEU A 541 14.42 -32.27 8.05
N LYS A 542 13.14 -32.26 8.43
CA LYS A 542 12.16 -33.26 8.00
C LYS A 542 11.85 -33.16 6.50
N ASP A 543 11.91 -31.96 5.93
CA ASP A 543 11.74 -31.73 4.50
C ASP A 543 13.03 -32.02 3.72
N ILE A 544 14.21 -31.83 4.33
CA ILE A 544 15.50 -32.18 3.72
C ILE A 544 15.54 -33.66 3.39
N ASP A 545 15.14 -34.54 4.31
CA ASP A 545 15.13 -35.99 4.05
C ASP A 545 14.24 -36.36 2.87
N LYS A 546 13.09 -35.70 2.74
CA LYS A 546 12.17 -35.93 1.62
C LYS A 546 12.75 -35.43 0.29
N VAL A 547 13.32 -34.22 0.28
CA VAL A 547 13.98 -33.67 -0.92
C VAL A 547 15.21 -34.51 -1.30
N ARG A 548 15.93 -35.05 -0.31
CA ARG A 548 17.04 -35.99 -0.53
C ARG A 548 16.54 -37.30 -1.13
N GLU A 549 15.49 -37.90 -0.61
CA GLU A 549 14.90 -39.15 -1.14
C GLU A 549 14.38 -38.97 -2.57
N ASP A 550 13.71 -37.86 -2.84
CA ASP A 550 13.25 -37.48 -4.19
C ASP A 550 14.45 -37.34 -5.16
N PHE A 551 15.60 -36.85 -4.66
CA PHE A 551 16.83 -36.71 -5.45
C PHE A 551 17.58 -38.02 -5.66
N GLU A 552 17.74 -38.86 -4.64
CA GLU A 552 18.38 -40.18 -4.75
C GLU A 552 17.61 -41.12 -5.69
N THR A 553 16.31 -40.87 -5.88
CA THR A 553 15.45 -41.64 -6.79
C THR A 553 15.58 -41.20 -8.26
N LEU A 554 16.00 -39.95 -8.50
CA LEU A 554 16.14 -39.33 -9.81
C LEU A 554 17.43 -39.78 -10.49
#